data_AF-A0A521WZ75-F1
#
_entry.id   AF-A0A521WZ75-F1
#
_cell.length_a   1.000
_cell.length_b   1.000
_cell.length_c   1.000
_cell.angle_alpha   90.00
_cell.angle_beta   90.00
_cell.angle_gamma   90.00
#
_symmetry.space_group_name_H-M   'P 1'
#
loop_
_entity.id
_entity.type
_entity.pdbx_description
1 polymer ?
#
loop_
_entity_poly.entity_id
_entity_poly.type
_entity_poly.pdbx_seq_one_letter_code
_entity_poly.pdbx_strand_id
1 'polypeptide(L)' 'VEESKRYYEKKRAEGKKHNQAVRALGRQLCRVIFKMLRDEKTYENK' A
#
# COMPACT_ATOMS: atom_id res chain seq x y z
N VAL A 1 0.41 -7.46 -6.45
CA VAL A 1 1.08 -7.93 -5.19
C VAL A 1 2.49 -7.39 -5.07
N GLU A 2 3.23 -7.34 -6.18
CA GLU A 2 4.61 -6.81 -6.23
C GLU A 2 4.70 -5.35 -5.72
N GLU A 3 3.73 -4.48 -6.04
CA GLU A 3 3.74 -3.08 -5.57
C GLU A 3 3.56 -2.97 -4.06
N SER A 4 2.68 -3.79 -3.47
CA SER A 4 2.48 -3.86 -2.01
C SER A 4 3.76 -4.30 -1.31
N LYS A 5 4.46 -5.29 -1.88
CA LYS A 5 5.75 -5.77 -1.37
C LYS A 5 6.82 -4.68 -1.49
N ARG A 6 6.98 -4.05 -2.66
CA ARG A 6 7.90 -2.92 -2.85
C ARG A 6 7.62 -1.76 -1.91
N TYR A 7 6.35 -1.42 -1.70
CA TYR A 7 5.96 -0.36 -0.78
C TYR A 7 6.34 -0.72 0.66
N TYR A 8 6.07 -1.95 1.09
CA TYR A 8 6.48 -2.46 2.40
C TYR A 8 8.00 -2.43 2.57
N GLU A 9 8.76 -2.95 1.60
CA GLU A 9 10.22 -2.97 1.62
C GLU A 9 10.81 -1.56 1.63
N LYS A 10 10.24 -0.62 0.84
CA LYS A 10 10.57 0.80 0.93
C LYS A 10 10.37 1.33 2.35
N LYS A 11 9.26 0.99 3.01
CA LYS A 11 9.03 1.40 4.41
C LYS A 11 10.02 0.78 5.39
N ARG A 12 10.48 -0.45 5.14
CA ARG A 12 11.55 -1.07 5.93
C ARG A 12 12.91 -0.41 5.69
N ALA A 13 13.22 -0.05 4.45
CA ALA A 13 14.44 0.69 4.08
C ALA A 13 14.45 2.12 4.66
N GLU A 14 13.29 2.75 4.83
CA GLU A 14 13.12 4.01 5.58
C GLU A 14 13.38 3.87 7.11
N GLY A 15 13.82 2.69 7.59
CA GLY A 15 14.12 2.44 9.01
C GLY A 15 12.90 2.13 9.88
N LYS A 16 11.69 2.02 9.31
CA LYS A 16 10.47 1.75 10.10
C LYS A 16 10.45 0.32 10.59
N LYS A 17 10.09 0.12 11.87
CA LYS A 17 9.86 -1.22 12.45
C LYS A 17 8.77 -1.97 11.66
N HIS A 18 8.80 -3.30 11.70
CA HIS A 18 7.84 -4.16 10.99
C HIS A 18 6.39 -3.68 11.14
N ASN A 19 5.90 -3.50 12.37
CA ASN A 19 4.52 -3.05 12.63
C ASN A 19 4.21 -1.68 12.01
N GLN A 20 5.18 -0.77 11.99
CA GLN A 20 5.01 0.55 11.37
C GLN A 20 4.90 0.44 9.85
N ALA A 21 5.71 -0.43 9.22
CA ALA A 21 5.66 -0.70 7.79
C ALA A 21 4.33 -1.38 7.40
N VAL A 22 3.86 -2.36 8.17
CA VAL A 22 2.56 -3.02 7.95
C VAL A 22 1.39 -2.04 8.09
N ARG A 23 1.39 -1.19 9.14
CA ARG A 23 0.36 -0.13 9.29
C ARG A 23 0.38 0.88 8.16
N ALA A 24 1.56 1.24 7.66
CA ALA A 24 1.69 2.12 6.50
C ALA A 24 1.16 1.45 5.22
N LEU A 25 1.43 0.16 5.03
CA LEU A 25 0.91 -0.62 3.90
C LEU A 25 -0.63 -0.71 3.97
N GLY A 26 -1.19 -1.07 5.13
CA GLY A 26 -2.65 -1.14 5.30
C GLY A 26 -3.34 0.17 4.96
N ARG A 27 -2.82 1.31 5.45
CA ARG A 27 -3.35 2.64 5.07
C ARG A 27 -3.28 2.93 3.58
N GLN A 28 -2.20 2.51 2.91
CA GLN A 28 -2.07 2.66 1.46
C GLN A 28 -3.10 1.83 0.72
N LEU A 29 -3.32 0.58 1.13
CA LEU A 29 -4.33 -0.31 0.54
C LEU A 29 -5.74 0.25 0.72
N CYS A 30 -6.09 0.74 1.92
CA CYS A 30 -7.37 1.39 2.15
C CYS A 30 -7.58 2.61 1.23
N ARG A 31 -6.53 3.42 0.98
CA ARG A 31 -6.61 4.55 0.03
C ARG A 31 -6.84 4.08 -1.40
N VAL A 32 -6.19 3.01 -1.83
CA VAL A 32 -6.39 2.43 -3.17
C VAL A 32 -7.81 1.91 -3.31
N ILE A 33 -8.32 1.14 -2.34
CA ILE A 33 -9.69 0.65 -2.33
C ILE A 33 -10.69 1.80 -2.36
N PHE A 34 -10.50 2.82 -1.53
CA PHE A 34 -11.35 4.01 -1.54
C PHE A 34 -11.37 4.68 -2.91
N LYS A 35 -10.21 4.83 -3.56
CA LYS A 35 -10.12 5.41 -4.90
C LYS A 35 -10.82 4.55 -5.95
N MET A 36 -10.65 3.23 -5.90
CA MET A 36 -11.34 2.30 -6.81
C MET A 36 -12.86 2.42 -6.70
N LEU A 37 -13.38 2.44 -5.47
CA LEU A 37 -14.82 2.59 -5.21
C LEU A 37 -15.35 3.95 -5.65
N ARG A 38 -14.60 5.03 -5.38
CA ARG A 38 -15.00 6.39 -5.72
C ARG A 38 -15.02 6.64 -7.24
N ASP A 39 -14.05 6.08 -7.95
CA ASP A 39 -13.88 6.33 -9.39
C ASP A 39 -14.55 5.24 -10.26
N GLU A 40 -15.24 4.27 -9.64
CA GLU A 40 -15.82 3.08 -10.30
C GLU A 40 -14.81 2.33 -11.19
N LYS A 41 -13.56 2.24 -10.72
CA LYS A 41 -12.46 1.63 -11.46
C LYS A 41 -11.99 0.35 -10.81
N THR A 42 -11.58 -0.59 -11.65
CA THR A 42 -10.91 -1.81 -11.23
C THR A 42 -9.47 -1.52 -10.80
N TYR A 43 -8.86 -2.49 -10.12
CA TYR A 43 -7.46 -2.38 -9.73
C TYR A 43 -6.55 -2.42 -10.96
N GLU A 44 -5.66 -1.43 -11.06
CA GLU A 44 -4.61 -1.38 -12.07
C GLU A 44 -3.26 -1.55 -11.35
N ASN A 45 -2.51 -2.63 -11.66
CA ASN A 45 -1.09 -2.70 -11.27
C ASN A 45 -0.33 -1.75 -12.21
N LYS A 46 0.45 -0.83 -11.65
CA LYS A 46 1.40 0.02 -12.38
C LYS A 46 2.79 -0.59 -12.43
#